data_AF-A0A5J6J2L9-F1
#
_entry.id   AF-A0A5J6J2L9-F1
#
_cell.length_a   1.000
_cell.length_b   1.000
_cell.length_c   1.000
_cell.angle_alpha   90.00
_cell.angle_beta   90.00
_cell.angle_gamma   90.00
#
_symmetry.space_group_name_H-M   'P 1'
#
loop_
_entity.id
_entity.type
_entity.pdbx_description
1 polymer ?
#
loop_
_entity_poly.entity_id
_entity_poly.type
_entity_poly.pdbx_seq_one_letter_code
_entity_poly.pdbx_strand_id
1 'polypeptide(L)'
;MRKPTRTVLALAAASLVLGGVGAGAAVADEGPMADGPAQELVVLEPDGDQAGTYQGREYSVGRVVSRGPLKLRSKPTSRSKSVGHVKPDHKVAILCKVRGEKVDGNDIWYLLHVKEKDGQEPVGRPAVSDTEDAADGMDAADDTEGKDRMDLMNDGDRKHAWVTARYVKNLDHVKWCD
;
A
#
# COMPACT_ATOMS: atom_id res chain seq x y z
N MET A 1 57.66 -20.79 -6.85
CA MET A 1 58.37 -20.08 -5.76
C MET A 1 57.35 -19.34 -4.90
N ARG A 2 57.68 -19.18 -3.62
CA ARG A 2 56.80 -19.00 -2.45
C ARG A 2 56.00 -17.68 -2.45
N LYS A 3 54.69 -17.74 -2.14
CA LYS A 3 54.02 -16.75 -1.26
C LYS A 3 54.46 -17.11 0.18
N PRO A 4 54.66 -16.19 1.15
CA PRO A 4 53.68 -15.15 1.56
C PRO A 4 54.31 -13.85 2.13
N THR A 5 53.54 -12.77 2.31
CA THR A 5 53.82 -11.87 3.45
C THR A 5 52.55 -11.20 3.95
N ARG A 6 52.43 -11.18 5.27
CA ARG A 6 51.29 -10.88 6.11
C ARG A 6 51.37 -9.44 6.64
N THR A 7 50.19 -8.82 6.76
CA THR A 7 49.70 -7.95 7.86
C THR A 7 50.49 -6.71 8.27
N VAL A 8 49.82 -5.55 8.26
CA VAL A 8 49.98 -4.51 9.29
C VAL A 8 48.61 -3.94 9.66
N LEU A 9 48.19 -4.17 10.91
CA LEU A 9 47.16 -3.40 11.60
C LEU A 9 47.72 -2.01 11.94
N ALA A 10 46.92 -0.97 11.79
CA ALA A 10 47.15 0.29 12.50
C ALA A 10 45.83 0.73 13.15
N LEU A 11 45.70 0.48 14.45
CA LEU A 11 44.79 1.22 15.32
C LEU A 11 45.43 2.60 15.56
N ALA A 12 44.71 3.67 15.25
CA ALA A 12 45.02 5.00 15.75
C ALA A 12 43.76 5.56 16.41
N ALA A 13 43.74 5.49 17.74
CA ALA A 13 42.87 6.30 18.57
C ALA A 13 43.51 7.70 18.72
N ALA A 14 42.74 8.76 18.47
CA ALA A 14 43.09 10.10 18.92
C ALA A 14 41.80 10.82 19.32
N SER A 15 41.72 11.17 20.60
CA SER A 15 40.60 11.85 21.24
C SER A 15 40.92 13.34 21.47
N LEU A 16 39.84 14.14 21.56
CA LEU A 16 39.70 15.49 22.17
C LEU A 16 40.40 16.65 21.41
N VAL A 17 39.80 17.82 21.19
CA VAL A 17 39.29 18.79 22.18
C VAL A 17 38.25 19.77 21.57
N LEU A 18 37.42 20.29 22.48
CA LEU A 18 36.38 21.32 22.47
C LEU A 18 36.53 22.55 21.56
N GLY A 19 35.37 23.07 21.12
CA GLY A 19 34.97 24.45 21.43
C GLY A 19 34.91 25.43 20.27
N GLY A 20 33.72 25.63 19.70
CA GLY A 20 33.42 26.77 18.84
C GLY A 20 31.97 27.20 19.00
N VAL A 21 31.73 28.25 19.79
CA VAL A 21 30.45 28.97 19.85
C VAL A 21 30.31 29.77 18.55
N GLY A 22 29.25 29.53 17.79
CA GLY A 22 28.95 30.23 16.54
C GLY A 22 27.45 30.48 16.41
N ALA A 23 27.10 31.76 16.27
CA ALA A 23 25.77 32.34 16.31
C ALA A 23 24.71 31.70 15.37
N GLY A 24 23.49 31.58 15.91
CA GLY A 24 22.24 31.93 15.25
C GLY A 24 21.98 31.40 13.83
N ALA A 25 21.22 30.32 13.75
CA ALA A 25 20.17 30.19 12.75
C ALA A 25 18.91 29.78 13.50
N ALA A 26 17.83 30.53 13.33
CA ALA A 26 16.52 30.12 13.82
C ALA A 26 16.25 28.71 13.30
N VAL A 27 16.10 27.75 14.20
CA VAL A 27 15.39 26.52 13.83
C VAL A 27 13.96 26.98 13.60
N ALA A 28 13.58 27.11 12.33
CA ALA A 28 12.20 26.93 11.99
C ALA A 28 11.86 25.52 12.53
N ASP A 29 11.11 25.48 13.61
CA ASP A 29 10.30 24.32 13.94
C ASP A 29 9.26 24.20 12.82
N GLU A 30 9.71 23.82 11.61
CA GLU A 30 8.88 23.04 10.71
C GLU A 30 8.88 21.64 11.31
N GLY A 31 8.11 21.51 12.40
CA GLY A 31 7.67 20.20 12.84
C GLY A 31 7.13 19.46 11.61
N PRO A 32 7.40 18.16 11.45
CA PRO A 32 6.83 17.40 10.36
C PRO A 32 5.31 17.43 10.53
N MET A 33 4.67 18.35 9.81
CA MET A 33 3.24 18.42 9.67
C MET A 33 2.82 17.17 8.90
N ALA A 34 2.45 16.16 9.68
CA ALA A 34 1.49 15.11 9.32
C ALA A 34 1.66 14.50 7.92
N ASP A 35 2.71 13.68 7.72
CA ASP A 35 2.51 12.46 6.96
C ASP A 35 1.86 11.45 7.91
N GLY A 36 0.56 11.63 8.14
CA GLY A 36 -0.27 10.48 8.55
C GLY A 36 -0.02 9.35 7.54
N PRO A 37 -0.02 8.07 7.94
CA PRO A 37 0.39 6.99 7.06
C PRO A 37 -0.42 7.10 5.77
N ALA A 38 0.25 7.43 4.67
CA ALA A 38 -0.32 7.31 3.35
C ALA A 38 -0.54 5.82 3.16
N GLN A 39 -1.71 5.34 3.59
CA GLN A 39 -2.24 4.01 3.39
C GLN A 39 -2.05 3.66 1.92
N GLU A 40 -0.94 2.97 1.65
CA GLU A 40 -0.54 2.60 0.32
C GLU A 40 -1.43 1.45 -0.09
N LEU A 41 -2.26 1.71 -1.10
CA LEU A 41 -3.21 0.76 -1.59
C LEU A 41 -2.48 -0.24 -2.48
N VAL A 42 -2.55 -1.53 -2.11
CA VAL A 42 -1.86 -2.62 -2.80
C VAL A 42 -2.83 -3.31 -3.74
N VAL A 43 -2.39 -3.65 -4.94
CA VAL A 43 -3.25 -4.35 -5.90
C VAL A 43 -3.47 -5.80 -5.46
N LEU A 44 -4.66 -6.34 -5.71
CA LEU A 44 -4.89 -7.77 -5.61
C LEU A 44 -4.14 -8.50 -6.74
N GLU A 45 -3.23 -9.39 -6.36
CA GLU A 45 -2.42 -10.18 -7.29
C GLU A 45 -3.05 -11.56 -7.47
N PRO A 46 -3.58 -11.89 -8.65
CA PRO A 46 -4.15 -13.22 -8.92
C PRO A 46 -3.05 -14.25 -9.18
N ASP A 47 -3.25 -15.48 -8.67
CA ASP A 47 -2.32 -16.60 -8.84
C ASP A 47 -2.25 -17.08 -10.31
N GLY A 48 -3.38 -17.02 -11.02
CA GLY A 48 -3.54 -17.50 -12.40
C GLY A 48 -3.52 -16.40 -13.46
N ASP A 49 -3.69 -16.82 -14.72
CA ASP A 49 -3.87 -15.91 -15.88
C ASP A 49 -5.36 -15.79 -16.29
N GLN A 50 -6.24 -16.54 -15.62
CA GLN A 50 -7.67 -16.61 -15.92
C GLN A 50 -8.48 -15.72 -14.97
N ALA A 51 -9.63 -15.25 -15.43
CA ALA A 51 -10.60 -14.57 -14.58
C ALA A 51 -10.95 -15.39 -13.33
N GLY A 52 -11.26 -14.67 -12.26
CA GLY A 52 -11.63 -15.24 -10.98
C GLY A 52 -12.70 -14.41 -10.29
N THR A 53 -13.02 -14.80 -9.07
CA THR A 53 -13.95 -14.06 -8.20
C THR A 53 -13.24 -13.68 -6.91
N TYR A 54 -13.40 -12.44 -6.48
CA TYR A 54 -12.93 -11.95 -5.19
C TYR A 54 -14.04 -11.17 -4.50
N GLN A 55 -14.36 -11.54 -3.25
CA GLN A 55 -15.45 -10.95 -2.46
C GLN A 55 -16.78 -10.86 -3.26
N GLY A 56 -17.14 -11.93 -3.98
CA GLY A 56 -18.37 -11.99 -4.76
C GLY A 56 -18.39 -11.17 -6.05
N ARG A 57 -17.25 -10.58 -6.47
CA ARG A 57 -17.12 -9.85 -7.74
C ARG A 57 -16.15 -10.56 -8.67
N GLU A 58 -16.58 -10.74 -9.91
CA GLU A 58 -15.72 -11.25 -10.97
C GLU A 58 -14.65 -10.22 -11.36
N TYR A 59 -13.45 -10.70 -11.64
CA TYR A 59 -12.35 -9.92 -12.16
C TYR A 59 -11.65 -10.65 -13.30
N SER A 60 -11.14 -9.90 -14.26
CA SER A 60 -10.24 -10.34 -15.31
C SER A 60 -8.79 -10.12 -14.88
N VAL A 61 -7.85 -10.87 -15.45
CA VAL A 61 -6.42 -10.70 -15.13
C VAL A 61 -5.74 -9.82 -16.17
N GLY A 62 -4.94 -8.87 -15.69
CA GLY A 62 -3.97 -8.13 -16.49
C GLY A 62 -2.56 -8.28 -15.95
N ARG A 63 -1.55 -8.07 -16.80
CA ARG A 63 -0.14 -7.98 -16.41
C ARG A 63 0.40 -6.60 -16.74
N VAL A 64 1.10 -5.99 -15.79
CA VAL A 64 1.72 -4.67 -15.97
C VAL A 64 2.94 -4.80 -16.87
N VAL A 65 2.97 -4.01 -17.95
CA VAL A 65 4.05 -4.02 -18.96
C VAL A 65 4.77 -2.67 -19.05
N SER A 66 4.64 -1.84 -18.02
CA SER A 66 5.35 -0.56 -17.91
C SER A 66 6.85 -0.77 -17.70
N ARG A 67 7.66 0.20 -18.15
CA ARG A 67 9.12 0.19 -17.91
C ARG A 67 9.51 0.46 -16.45
N GLY A 68 8.61 1.03 -15.66
CA GLY A 68 8.81 1.35 -14.25
C GLY A 68 7.49 1.27 -13.47
N PRO A 69 7.49 1.59 -12.17
CA PRO A 69 6.30 1.52 -11.33
C PRO A 69 5.12 2.29 -11.93
N LEU A 70 4.01 1.60 -12.13
CA LEU A 70 2.79 2.15 -12.70
C LEU A 70 1.91 2.71 -11.59
N LYS A 71 1.57 4.00 -11.68
CA LYS A 71 0.80 4.70 -10.64
C LYS A 71 -0.67 4.29 -10.67
N LEU A 72 -1.20 3.98 -9.50
CA LEU A 72 -2.62 3.80 -9.25
C LEU A 72 -3.26 5.13 -8.92
N ARG A 73 -4.46 5.37 -9.45
CA ARG A 73 -5.13 6.67 -9.42
C ARG A 73 -6.52 6.57 -8.81
N SER A 74 -6.95 7.64 -8.15
CA SER A 74 -8.31 7.70 -7.58
C SER A 74 -9.41 7.90 -8.63
N LYS A 75 -9.07 8.38 -9.83
CA LYS A 75 -10.00 8.59 -10.96
C LYS A 75 -9.33 8.17 -12.28
N PRO A 76 -10.08 7.92 -13.38
CA PRO A 76 -9.52 7.57 -14.69
C PRO A 76 -8.91 8.79 -15.43
N THR A 77 -8.03 9.51 -14.73
CA THR A 77 -7.34 10.70 -15.21
C THR A 77 -5.91 10.73 -14.66
N SER A 78 -4.96 11.20 -15.45
CA SER A 78 -3.54 11.25 -15.10
C SER A 78 -3.25 12.27 -13.97
N ARG A 79 -4.12 13.28 -13.86
CA ARG A 79 -4.05 14.38 -12.89
C ARG A 79 -4.64 14.05 -11.52
N SER A 80 -5.36 12.94 -11.39
CA SER A 80 -5.96 12.57 -10.11
C SER A 80 -4.94 12.08 -9.08
N LYS A 81 -5.33 12.10 -7.80
CA LYS A 81 -4.48 11.67 -6.67
C LYS A 81 -3.92 10.27 -6.92
N SER A 82 -2.62 10.11 -6.73
CA SER A 82 -1.94 8.81 -6.70
C SER A 82 -2.32 8.10 -5.41
N VAL A 83 -2.86 6.89 -5.50
CA VAL A 83 -3.30 6.08 -4.34
C VAL A 83 -2.40 4.88 -4.07
N GLY A 84 -1.41 4.66 -4.94
CA GLY A 84 -0.43 3.59 -4.81
C GLY A 84 0.34 3.42 -6.11
N HIS A 85 1.06 2.30 -6.21
CA HIS A 85 1.75 1.90 -7.43
C HIS A 85 1.77 0.38 -7.56
N VAL A 86 1.94 -0.10 -8.79
CA VAL A 86 2.16 -1.50 -9.10
C VAL A 86 3.45 -1.64 -9.89
N LYS A 87 4.26 -2.64 -9.56
CA LYS A 87 5.55 -2.87 -10.21
C LYS A 87 5.37 -3.50 -11.60
N PRO A 88 6.35 -3.34 -12.50
CA PRO A 88 6.39 -4.06 -13.76
C PRO A 88 6.26 -5.58 -13.57
N ASP A 89 5.66 -6.26 -14.54
CA ASP A 89 5.43 -7.71 -14.60
C ASP A 89 4.49 -8.31 -13.54
N HIS A 90 4.02 -7.52 -12.58
CA HIS A 90 3.01 -7.95 -11.63
C HIS A 90 1.64 -8.09 -12.28
N LYS A 91 0.86 -9.06 -11.77
CA LYS A 91 -0.52 -9.30 -12.20
C LYS A 91 -1.49 -8.46 -11.38
N VAL A 92 -2.58 -8.04 -12.02
CA VAL A 92 -3.60 -7.18 -11.42
C VAL A 92 -4.99 -7.74 -11.69
N ALA A 93 -5.85 -7.70 -10.66
CA ALA A 93 -7.26 -8.02 -10.79
C ALA A 93 -8.05 -6.81 -11.33
N ILE A 94 -8.53 -6.90 -12.57
CA ILE A 94 -9.27 -5.87 -13.27
C ILE A 94 -10.77 -6.18 -13.17
N LEU A 95 -11.56 -5.28 -12.60
CA LEU A 95 -13.01 -5.44 -12.52
C LEU A 95 -13.70 -5.10 -13.84
N CYS A 96 -13.33 -3.97 -14.43
CA CYS A 96 -13.93 -3.46 -15.66
C CYS A 96 -13.10 -2.34 -16.27
N LYS A 97 -13.47 -1.92 -17.48
CA LYS A 97 -12.83 -0.81 -18.22
C LYS A 97 -13.79 0.34 -18.51
N VAL A 98 -13.26 1.55 -18.54
CA VAL A 98 -13.97 2.79 -18.92
C VAL A 98 -13.15 3.61 -19.90
N ARG A 99 -13.81 4.56 -20.56
CA ARG A 99 -13.14 5.66 -21.26
C ARG A 99 -12.83 6.78 -20.28
N GLY A 100 -11.63 7.33 -20.38
CA GLY A 100 -11.12 8.40 -19.52
C GLY A 100 -10.13 9.30 -20.24
N GLU A 101 -9.23 9.93 -19.49
CA GLU A 101 -8.20 10.80 -20.07
C GLU A 101 -7.28 10.00 -21.00
N LYS A 102 -6.93 10.57 -22.15
CA LYS A 102 -6.01 9.93 -23.10
C LYS A 102 -4.56 9.99 -22.57
N VAL A 103 -3.93 8.84 -22.42
CA VAL A 103 -2.52 8.69 -22.02
C VAL A 103 -1.79 7.95 -23.14
N ASP A 104 -0.76 8.57 -23.73
CA ASP A 104 0.01 8.05 -24.87
C ASP A 104 -0.86 7.46 -25.99
N GLY A 105 -1.95 8.15 -26.33
CA GLY A 105 -2.87 7.73 -27.40
C GLY A 105 -3.96 6.74 -26.98
N ASN A 106 -3.95 6.22 -25.75
CA ASN A 106 -4.95 5.28 -25.24
C ASN A 106 -5.86 5.96 -24.19
N ASP A 107 -7.17 5.89 -24.38
CA ASP A 107 -8.20 6.49 -23.53
C ASP A 107 -8.88 5.48 -22.60
N ILE A 108 -8.43 4.22 -22.58
CA ILE A 108 -8.98 3.17 -21.75
C ILE A 108 -8.30 3.15 -20.38
N TRP A 109 -9.12 3.06 -19.34
CA TRP A 109 -8.71 2.91 -17.96
C TRP A 109 -9.34 1.66 -17.35
N TYR A 110 -8.58 0.96 -16.51
CA TYR A 110 -9.03 -0.22 -15.79
C TYR A 110 -9.29 0.12 -14.33
N LEU A 111 -10.46 -0.31 -13.84
CA LEU A 111 -10.78 -0.31 -12.43
C LEU A 111 -10.23 -1.58 -11.82
N LEU A 112 -9.36 -1.45 -10.83
CA LEU A 112 -8.71 -2.55 -10.14
C LEU A 112 -9.37 -2.85 -8.81
N HIS A 113 -9.36 -4.13 -8.45
CA HIS A 113 -9.55 -4.54 -7.07
C HIS A 113 -8.25 -4.32 -6.30
N VAL A 114 -8.33 -3.64 -5.16
CA VAL A 114 -7.18 -3.27 -4.36
C VAL A 114 -7.49 -3.47 -2.89
N LYS A 115 -6.46 -3.81 -2.12
CA LYS A 115 -6.52 -4.02 -0.68
C LYS A 115 -5.67 -2.97 0.02
N GLU A 116 -6.05 -2.61 1.24
CA GLU A 116 -5.13 -1.87 2.09
C GLU A 116 -3.91 -2.75 2.36
N LYS A 117 -2.72 -2.14 2.38
CA LYS A 117 -1.57 -2.81 2.95
C LYS A 117 -1.87 -2.95 4.43
N ASP A 118 -2.14 -4.18 4.89
CA ASP A 118 -2.32 -4.48 6.31
C ASP A 118 -1.22 -3.73 7.07
N GLY A 119 -1.63 -2.82 7.95
CA GLY A 119 -0.69 -1.98 8.69
C GLY A 119 0.26 -2.89 9.46
N GLN A 120 1.49 -3.03 8.98
CA GLN A 120 2.55 -3.60 9.78
C GLN A 120 2.75 -2.64 10.95
N GLU A 121 2.16 -2.96 12.09
CA GLU A 121 2.42 -2.25 13.34
C GLU A 121 3.94 -2.11 13.53
N PRO A 122 4.45 -0.93 13.92
CA PRO A 122 5.83 -0.82 14.32
C PRO A 122 6.04 -1.68 15.56
N VAL A 123 6.73 -2.81 15.37
CA VAL A 123 7.29 -3.63 16.45
C VAL A 123 8.22 -2.73 17.26
N GLY A 124 7.76 -2.25 18.42
CA GLY A 124 8.60 -1.46 19.31
C GLY A 124 7.86 -0.46 20.20
N ARG A 125 7.05 -0.94 21.14
CA ARG A 125 6.85 -0.23 22.41
C ARG A 125 6.91 -1.26 23.54
N PRO A 126 7.86 -1.16 24.49
CA PRO A 126 7.85 -2.05 25.65
C PRO A 126 6.60 -1.75 26.47
N ALA A 127 5.94 -2.82 26.91
CA ALA A 127 4.83 -2.77 27.84
C ALA A 127 5.26 -2.02 29.10
N VAL A 128 4.61 -0.89 29.39
CA VAL A 128 4.50 -0.40 30.76
C VAL A 128 3.18 -0.94 31.27
N SER A 129 3.27 -2.08 31.93
CA SER A 129 2.27 -2.57 32.86
C SER A 129 2.20 -1.58 34.02
N ASP A 130 1.00 -1.10 34.35
CA ASP A 130 0.60 -0.88 35.74
C ASP A 130 -0.94 -0.73 35.84
N THR A 131 -1.49 -1.44 36.83
CA THR A 131 -2.76 -1.22 37.54
C THR A 131 -4.05 -1.86 37.00
N GLU A 132 -4.21 -3.15 37.33
CA GLU A 132 -5.19 -3.72 38.30
C GLU A 132 -6.53 -2.96 38.50
N ASP A 133 -7.67 -3.57 38.15
CA ASP A 133 -8.58 -4.26 39.11
C ASP A 133 -10.06 -4.40 38.65
N ALA A 134 -10.58 -5.59 38.96
CA ALA A 134 -11.96 -5.95 39.37
C ALA A 134 -13.13 -6.13 38.37
N ALA A 135 -13.52 -7.41 38.27
CA ALA A 135 -14.83 -7.99 38.64
C ALA A 135 -15.88 -8.33 37.56
N ASP A 136 -16.02 -9.66 37.37
CA ASP A 136 -17.22 -10.51 37.51
C ASP A 136 -18.61 -10.02 37.05
N GLY A 137 -19.30 -10.85 36.26
CA GLY A 137 -20.78 -10.85 36.22
C GLY A 137 -21.47 -11.33 34.94
N MET A 138 -21.51 -12.66 34.75
CA MET A 138 -22.73 -13.47 34.58
C MET A 138 -23.82 -13.15 33.52
N ASP A 139 -24.19 -14.24 32.82
CA ASP A 139 -25.48 -14.62 32.20
C ASP A 139 -25.87 -14.27 30.76
N ALA A 140 -26.26 -15.36 30.08
CA ALA A 140 -26.88 -15.44 28.77
C ALA A 140 -28.41 -15.35 28.87
N ALA A 141 -29.02 -14.53 28.01
CA ALA A 141 -30.39 -14.67 27.51
C ALA A 141 -30.39 -14.00 26.12
N ASP A 142 -30.56 -14.78 25.05
CA ASP A 142 -31.86 -15.00 24.41
C ASP A 142 -32.49 -13.69 23.97
N ASP A 143 -32.25 -13.32 22.70
CA ASP A 143 -33.20 -12.58 21.88
C ASP A 143 -32.87 -12.84 20.41
N THR A 144 -33.73 -13.66 19.83
CA THR A 144 -33.74 -14.00 18.41
C THR A 144 -34.38 -12.84 17.66
N GLU A 145 -33.62 -11.80 17.28
CA GLU A 145 -34.00 -10.85 16.22
C GLU A 145 -32.91 -9.79 16.00
N GLY A 146 -32.02 -10.04 15.04
CA GLY A 146 -30.97 -9.07 14.71
C GLY A 146 -30.02 -9.46 13.58
N LYS A 147 -30.39 -10.45 12.75
CA LYS A 147 -29.52 -10.93 11.67
C LYS A 147 -29.50 -10.04 10.42
N ASP A 148 -30.25 -8.94 10.40
CA ASP A 148 -30.45 -8.16 9.17
C ASP A 148 -30.00 -6.69 9.25
N ARG A 149 -29.15 -6.33 10.23
CA ARG A 149 -28.73 -4.91 10.42
C ARG A 149 -27.23 -4.64 10.60
N MET A 150 -26.36 -5.64 10.50
CA MET A 150 -24.89 -5.42 10.52
C MET A 150 -24.21 -5.54 9.15
N ASP A 151 -24.94 -5.88 8.08
CA ASP A 151 -24.37 -5.96 6.72
C ASP A 151 -24.30 -4.61 5.99
N LEU A 152 -24.74 -3.52 6.63
CA LEU A 152 -24.80 -2.17 6.02
C LEU A 152 -23.68 -1.22 6.49
N MET A 153 -22.58 -1.75 7.05
CA MET A 153 -21.39 -0.95 7.41
C MET A 153 -20.09 -1.42 6.75
N ASN A 154 -20.10 -2.48 5.91
CA ASN A 154 -18.89 -2.91 5.18
C ASN A 154 -18.94 -2.61 3.67
N ASP A 155 -19.24 -1.36 3.33
CA ASP A 155 -18.83 -0.73 2.06
C ASP A 155 -17.47 -0.01 2.20
N GLY A 156 -16.92 0.05 3.42
CA GLY A 156 -15.69 0.76 3.76
C GLY A 156 -14.40 0.13 3.21
N ASP A 157 -14.37 -1.19 3.03
CA ASP A 157 -13.16 -1.91 2.63
C ASP A 157 -13.02 -2.13 1.12
N ARG A 158 -14.06 -1.78 0.34
CA ARG A 158 -14.05 -1.95 -1.12
C ARG A 158 -13.36 -0.78 -1.80
N LYS A 159 -12.08 -0.61 -1.49
CA LYS A 159 -11.26 0.38 -2.17
C LYS A 159 -11.01 -0.09 -3.60
N HIS A 160 -11.14 0.84 -4.53
CA HIS A 160 -10.87 0.63 -5.94
C HIS A 160 -9.86 1.66 -6.41
N ALA A 161 -9.04 1.29 -7.39
CA ALA A 161 -8.12 2.22 -8.01
C ALA A 161 -8.12 2.10 -9.52
N TRP A 162 -7.75 3.18 -10.19
CA TRP A 162 -7.68 3.26 -11.63
C TRP A 162 -6.24 3.11 -12.11
N VAL A 163 -6.06 2.36 -13.18
CA VAL A 163 -4.80 2.26 -13.90
C VAL A 163 -5.02 2.48 -15.39
N THR A 164 -4.08 3.12 -16.07
CA THR A 164 -4.18 3.28 -17.53
C THR A 164 -3.97 1.93 -18.23
N ALA A 165 -4.86 1.60 -19.16
CA ALA A 165 -4.75 0.38 -19.96
C ALA A 165 -3.54 0.40 -20.90
N ARG A 166 -2.95 1.59 -21.13
CA ARG A 166 -1.78 1.75 -21.99
C ARG A 166 -0.63 0.82 -21.59
N TYR A 167 -0.45 0.58 -20.29
CA TYR A 167 0.68 -0.18 -19.76
C TYR A 167 0.25 -1.47 -19.04
N VAL A 168 -0.92 -2.01 -19.38
CA VAL A 168 -1.41 -3.27 -18.85
C VAL A 168 -1.81 -4.18 -20.02
N LYS A 169 -1.18 -5.34 -20.11
CA LYS A 169 -1.53 -6.39 -21.07
C LYS A 169 -2.64 -7.24 -20.48
N ASN A 170 -3.77 -7.32 -21.18
CA ASN A 170 -4.88 -8.18 -20.77
C ASN A 170 -4.49 -9.65 -20.99
N LEU A 171 -4.69 -10.47 -19.97
CA LEU A 171 -4.58 -11.93 -20.08
C LEU A 171 -5.96 -12.57 -20.31
N ASP A 172 -7.02 -11.88 -19.89
CA ASP A 172 -8.41 -12.26 -20.12
C ASP A 172 -9.25 -11.09 -20.68
N HIS A 173 -10.44 -11.37 -21.19
CA HIS A 173 -11.40 -10.38 -21.64
C HIS A 173 -11.84 -9.49 -20.49
N VAL A 174 -11.62 -8.17 -20.65
CA VAL A 174 -12.09 -7.15 -19.69
C VAL A 174 -13.40 -6.56 -20.18
N LYS A 175 -14.46 -6.73 -19.40
CA LYS A 175 -15.78 -6.12 -19.65
C LYS A 175 -15.78 -4.60 -19.43
N TRP A 176 -16.73 -3.91 -20.01
CA TRP A 176 -17.00 -2.50 -19.70
C TRP A 176 -17.63 -2.39 -18.31
N CYS A 177 -17.41 -1.25 -17.64
CA CYS A 177 -18.17 -0.96 -16.42
C CYS A 177 -19.61 -0.62 -16.82
N ASP A 178 -20.57 -1.19 -16.08
CA ASP A 178 -22.01 -0.95 -16.23
C ASP A 178 -22.43 0.38 -15.61
#